data_AF-A0A950RBN6-F1
#
_entry.id   AF-A0A950RBN6-F1
#
_cell.length_a   1.000
_cell.length_b   1.000
_cell.length_c   1.000
_cell.angle_alpha   90.00
_cell.angle_beta   90.00
_cell.angle_gamma   90.00
#
_symmetry.space_group_name_H-M   'P 1'
#
loop_
_entity.id
_entity.type
_entity.pdbx_description
1 polymer ?
#
loop_
_entity_poly.entity_id
_entity_poly.type
_entity_poly.pdbx_seq_one_letter_code
_entity_poly.pdbx_strand_id
1 'polypeptide(L)'
;SHGTHRLPAEALLVDKAQLLTLTAPEMTVLVGGLRVLGANAGGSKHGVFTQRPETLTNDFFVNLLTMATQWQPSAGSEGVYEGRDRKGDGVKWTATRVDLIFGSHSQLRALGEVYACADSKEKFVRDFVAAWTKVMNLDRFDLA
;
A
#
# COMPACT_ATOMS: atom_id res chain seq x y z
N SER A 1 -23.58 10.33 -25.34
CA SER A 1 -22.48 9.44 -24.95
C SER A 1 -21.78 10.04 -23.73
N HIS A 2 -22.08 9.57 -22.51
CA HIS A 2 -21.42 10.05 -21.29
C HIS A 2 -20.23 9.13 -20.99
N GLY A 3 -19.03 9.57 -21.36
CA GLY A 3 -17.79 8.89 -20.99
C GLY A 3 -17.48 9.16 -19.53
N THR A 4 -17.90 8.29 -18.62
CA THR A 4 -17.34 8.23 -17.26
C THR A 4 -15.90 7.74 -17.38
N HIS A 5 -14.97 8.65 -17.60
CA HIS A 5 -13.55 8.39 -17.40
C HIS A 5 -13.33 8.28 -15.88
N ARG A 6 -13.69 7.13 -15.28
CA ARG A 6 -13.20 6.81 -13.93
C ARG A 6 -11.70 6.68 -14.08
N LEU A 7 -10.98 7.68 -13.59
CA LEU A 7 -9.53 7.60 -13.47
C LEU A 7 -9.18 6.30 -12.74
N PRO A 8 -8.13 5.58 -13.17
CA PRO A 8 -7.70 4.38 -12.47
C PRO A 8 -7.45 4.68 -10.98
N ALA A 9 -7.71 3.73 -10.09
CA ALA A 9 -7.62 3.95 -8.64
C ALA A 9 -6.22 4.42 -8.20
N GLU A 10 -5.19 4.00 -8.92
CA GLU A 10 -3.82 4.46 -8.79
C GLU A 10 -3.62 5.95 -9.14
N ALA A 11 -4.33 6.48 -10.13
CA ALA A 11 -4.28 7.90 -10.46
C ALA A 11 -4.92 8.75 -9.36
N LEU A 12 -6.02 8.26 -8.76
CA LEU A 12 -6.64 8.89 -7.59
C LEU A 12 -5.74 8.84 -6.34
N LEU A 13 -4.93 7.79 -6.19
CA LEU A 13 -3.94 7.71 -5.11
C LEU A 13 -2.85 8.79 -5.28
N VAL A 14 -2.33 8.96 -6.49
CA VAL A 14 -1.32 9.99 -6.78
C VAL A 14 -1.89 11.39 -6.58
N ASP A 15 -3.10 11.64 -7.07
CA ASP A 15 -3.81 12.91 -6.87
C ASP A 15 -4.01 13.23 -5.38
N LYS A 16 -4.47 12.25 -4.59
CA LYS A 16 -4.62 12.41 -3.14
C LYS A 16 -3.28 12.66 -2.42
N ALA A 17 -2.20 12.04 -2.88
CA ALA A 17 -0.87 12.28 -2.33
C ALA A 17 -0.39 13.72 -2.61
N GLN A 18 -0.70 14.27 -3.79
CA GLN A 18 -0.40 15.66 -4.14
C GLN A 18 -1.18 16.65 -3.26
N LEU A 19 -2.48 16.40 -3.03
CA LEU A 19 -3.29 17.22 -2.12
C LEU A 19 -2.74 17.26 -0.68
N LEU A 20 -2.13 16.16 -0.23
CA LEU A 20 -1.50 16.06 1.09
C LEU A 20 -0.03 16.49 1.09
N THR A 21 0.48 17.09 0.00
CA THR A 21 1.88 17.52 -0.15
C THR A 21 2.92 16.41 0.12
N LEU A 22 2.54 15.16 -0.15
CA LEU A 22 3.37 13.99 0.11
C LEU A 22 4.31 13.73 -1.06
N THR A 23 5.56 13.45 -0.74
CA THR A 23 6.52 12.87 -1.69
C THR A 23 6.20 11.39 -1.95
N ALA A 24 6.70 10.84 -3.06
CA ALA A 24 6.49 9.42 -3.37
C ALA A 24 6.98 8.46 -2.26
N PRO A 25 8.15 8.67 -1.61
CA PRO A 25 8.56 7.86 -0.46
C PRO A 25 7.61 7.97 0.75
N GLU A 26 7.13 9.17 1.09
CA GLU A 26 6.19 9.38 2.21
C GLU A 26 4.85 8.70 1.95
N MET A 27 4.31 8.84 0.73
CA MET A 27 3.10 8.15 0.30
C MET A 27 3.28 6.62 0.38
N THR A 28 4.44 6.11 -0.05
CA THR A 28 4.76 4.69 -0.02
C THR A 28 4.71 4.13 1.41
N VAL A 29 5.43 4.75 2.36
CA VAL A 29 5.43 4.27 3.75
C VAL A 29 4.06 4.37 4.40
N LEU A 30 3.32 5.46 4.13
CA LEU A 30 1.98 5.66 4.67
C LEU A 30 1.02 4.56 4.20
N VAL A 31 1.00 4.23 2.91
CA VAL A 31 0.14 3.16 2.40
C VAL A 31 0.52 1.83 3.03
N GLY A 32 1.80 1.46 3.03
CA GLY A 32 2.25 0.20 3.61
C GLY A 32 1.91 0.08 5.10
N GLY A 33 2.12 1.14 5.87
CA GLY A 33 1.85 1.18 7.31
C GLY A 33 0.36 1.14 7.64
N LEU A 34 -0.46 1.92 6.94
CA LEU A 34 -1.92 1.92 7.14
C LEU A 34 -2.54 0.55 6.81
N ARG A 35 -2.00 -0.16 5.81
CA ARG A 35 -2.44 -1.51 5.48
C ARG A 35 -2.17 -2.52 6.59
N VAL A 36 -0.96 -2.55 7.15
CA VAL A 36 -0.64 -3.50 8.24
C VAL A 36 -1.35 -3.13 9.55
N LEU A 37 -1.67 -1.85 9.75
CA LEU A 37 -2.49 -1.40 10.87
C LEU A 37 -3.98 -1.67 10.69
N GLY A 38 -4.40 -2.19 9.52
CA GLY A 38 -5.81 -2.51 9.27
C GLY A 38 -6.71 -1.28 9.09
N ALA A 39 -6.15 -0.10 8.78
CA ALA A 39 -6.87 1.16 8.62
C ALA A 39 -7.62 1.27 7.27
N ASN A 40 -8.30 0.19 6.88
CA ASN A 40 -9.06 0.11 5.64
C ASN A 40 -10.53 0.50 5.86
N ALA A 41 -11.09 1.23 4.90
CA ALA A 41 -12.51 1.58 4.92
C ALA A 41 -13.38 0.32 5.01
N GLY A 42 -14.40 0.34 5.89
CA GLY A 42 -15.31 -0.78 6.12
C GLY A 42 -14.64 -2.05 6.65
N GLY A 43 -13.40 -1.98 7.16
CA GLY A 43 -12.66 -3.15 7.68
C GLY A 43 -12.23 -4.14 6.59
N SER A 44 -12.14 -3.71 5.33
CA SER A 44 -11.70 -4.57 4.23
C SER A 44 -10.31 -5.17 4.48
N LYS A 45 -10.10 -6.41 4.04
CA LYS A 45 -8.82 -7.12 4.15
C LYS A 45 -7.88 -6.90 2.95
N HIS A 46 -8.30 -6.12 1.94
CA HIS A 46 -7.46 -5.89 0.78
C HIS A 46 -6.17 -5.15 1.15
N GLY A 47 -5.03 -5.66 0.68
CA GLY A 47 -3.73 -5.06 0.97
C GLY A 47 -3.18 -5.35 2.37
N VAL A 48 -3.93 -6.00 3.27
CA VAL A 48 -3.47 -6.32 4.64
C VAL A 48 -2.55 -7.54 4.60
N PHE A 49 -1.34 -7.37 4.05
CA PHE A 49 -0.39 -8.46 3.86
C PHE A 49 0.45 -8.70 5.12
N THR A 50 -0.22 -9.05 6.22
CA THR A 50 0.42 -9.43 7.48
C THR A 50 -0.44 -10.44 8.22
N GLN A 51 0.21 -11.24 9.08
CA GLN A 51 -0.48 -12.11 10.03
C GLN A 51 -0.60 -11.46 11.42
N ARG A 52 -0.06 -10.25 11.59
CA ARG A 52 -0.12 -9.47 12.83
C ARG A 52 -0.71 -8.08 12.54
N PRO A 53 -2.02 -7.99 12.23
CA PRO A 53 -2.68 -6.70 12.11
C PRO A 53 -2.45 -5.84 13.35
N GLU A 54 -2.56 -4.52 13.20
CA GLU A 54 -2.37 -3.53 14.29
C GLU A 54 -0.92 -3.45 14.80
N THR A 55 0.01 -4.19 14.20
CA THR A 55 1.44 -4.08 14.47
C THR A 55 2.14 -3.39 13.31
N LEU A 56 2.74 -2.22 13.56
CA LEU A 56 3.45 -1.47 12.53
C LEU A 56 4.74 -2.19 12.11
N THR A 57 4.72 -2.78 10.92
CA THR A 57 5.80 -3.59 10.34
C THR A 57 5.91 -3.35 8.84
N ASN A 58 7.05 -3.70 8.24
CA ASN A 58 7.23 -3.64 6.79
C ASN A 58 6.63 -4.84 6.04
N ASP A 59 5.77 -5.63 6.69
CA ASP A 59 5.20 -6.88 6.17
C ASP A 59 4.47 -6.66 4.83
N PHE A 60 3.85 -5.48 4.63
CA PHE A 60 3.22 -5.11 3.36
C PHE A 60 4.16 -5.29 2.17
N PHE A 61 5.37 -4.69 2.23
CA PHE A 61 6.32 -4.74 1.12
C PHE A 61 6.98 -6.10 0.97
N VAL A 62 7.32 -6.73 2.09
CA VAL A 62 7.91 -8.09 2.10
C VAL A 62 6.98 -9.09 1.40
N ASN A 63 5.69 -9.05 1.72
CA ASN A 63 4.71 -9.97 1.15
C ASN A 63 4.21 -9.56 -0.24
N LEU A 64 4.24 -8.28 -0.60
CA LEU A 64 3.90 -7.82 -1.94
C LEU A 64 4.98 -8.23 -2.97
N LEU A 65 6.26 -8.05 -2.61
CA LEU A 65 7.39 -8.16 -3.53
C LEU A 65 8.03 -9.55 -3.56
N THR A 66 7.59 -10.46 -2.68
CA THR A 66 8.04 -11.86 -2.72
C THR A 66 7.62 -12.55 -4.00
N MET A 67 8.54 -13.29 -4.60
CA MET A 67 8.24 -14.13 -5.77
C MET A 67 7.42 -15.38 -5.41
N ALA A 68 7.21 -15.68 -4.13
CA ALA A 68 6.39 -16.79 -3.70
C ALA A 68 4.88 -16.56 -3.94
N THR A 69 4.45 -15.29 -4.07
CA THR A 69 3.05 -14.95 -4.31
C THR A 69 2.84 -14.61 -5.78
N GLN A 70 1.87 -15.22 -6.43
CA GLN A 70 1.41 -14.88 -7.77
C GLN A 70 0.07 -14.15 -7.69
N TRP A 71 -0.03 -13.03 -8.38
CA TRP A 71 -1.22 -12.18 -8.42
C TRP A 71 -2.03 -12.40 -9.68
N GLN A 72 -3.34 -12.55 -9.55
CA GLN A 72 -4.28 -12.66 -10.67
C GLN A 72 -5.58 -11.91 -10.35
N PRO A 73 -6.32 -11.40 -11.36
CA PRO A 73 -7.65 -10.85 -11.13
C PRO A 73 -8.58 -11.88 -10.47
N SER A 74 -9.40 -11.44 -9.52
CA SER A 74 -10.43 -12.29 -8.92
C SER A 74 -11.60 -12.49 -9.90
N ALA A 75 -12.10 -13.72 -10.03
CA ALA A 75 -13.16 -14.04 -10.98
C ALA A 75 -14.53 -13.42 -10.64
N GLY A 76 -14.73 -13.00 -9.39
CA GLY A 76 -16.03 -12.51 -8.88
C GLY A 76 -16.04 -11.06 -8.42
N SER A 77 -14.96 -10.30 -8.61
CA SER A 77 -14.88 -8.92 -8.09
C SER A 77 -13.98 -8.04 -8.96
N GLU A 78 -14.61 -7.10 -9.66
CA GLU A 78 -13.89 -6.13 -10.49
C GLU A 78 -12.95 -5.27 -9.64
N GLY A 79 -11.71 -5.10 -10.12
CA GLY A 79 -10.69 -4.31 -9.42
C GLY A 79 -10.04 -5.00 -8.21
N VAL A 80 -10.43 -6.25 -7.91
CA VAL A 80 -9.83 -7.08 -6.86
C VAL A 80 -8.94 -8.16 -7.49
N TYR A 81 -7.82 -8.42 -6.83
CA TYR A 81 -6.82 -9.40 -7.22
C TYR A 81 -6.58 -10.38 -6.06
N GLU A 82 -6.33 -11.63 -6.40
CA GLU A 82 -5.98 -12.70 -5.48
C GLU A 82 -4.48 -12.99 -5.59
N GLY A 83 -3.81 -13.02 -4.44
CA GLY A 83 -2.43 -13.46 -4.29
C GLY A 83 -2.42 -14.91 -3.82
N ARG A 84 -1.93 -15.82 -4.65
CA ARG A 84 -1.84 -17.26 -4.37
C ARG A 84 -0.38 -17.66 -4.17
N ASP A 85 -0.12 -18.63 -3.30
CA ASP A 85 1.22 -19.22 -3.21
C ASP A 85 1.50 -19.98 -4.50
N ARG A 86 2.66 -19.79 -5.13
CA ARG A 86 3.03 -20.54 -6.34
C ARG A 86 3.09 -22.05 -6.14
N LYS A 87 3.28 -22.51 -4.90
CA LYS A 87 3.41 -23.94 -4.58
C LYS A 87 2.10 -24.60 -4.12
N GLY A 88 1.02 -23.85 -3.98
CA GLY A 88 -0.23 -24.38 -3.44
C GLY A 88 -1.47 -23.73 -4.03
N ASP A 89 -2.62 -24.33 -3.76
CA ASP A 89 -3.86 -23.95 -4.45
C ASP A 89 -4.68 -22.88 -3.70
N GLY A 90 -4.16 -22.35 -2.58
CA GLY A 90 -4.86 -21.43 -1.69
C GLY A 90 -4.65 -19.95 -2.01
N VAL A 91 -5.73 -19.17 -1.89
CA VAL A 91 -5.64 -17.69 -1.83
C VAL A 91 -5.01 -17.31 -0.50
N LYS A 92 -3.85 -16.65 -0.56
CA LYS A 92 -3.14 -16.13 0.60
C LYS A 92 -3.57 -14.71 0.94
N TRP A 93 -3.72 -13.87 -0.08
CA TRP A 93 -4.00 -12.45 0.07
C TRP A 93 -5.04 -11.97 -0.95
N THR A 94 -5.70 -10.85 -0.65
CA THR A 94 -6.47 -10.10 -1.65
C THR A 94 -5.96 -8.67 -1.71
N ALA A 95 -6.04 -8.04 -2.87
CA ALA A 95 -5.48 -6.73 -3.13
C ALA A 95 -6.32 -5.95 -4.14
N THR A 96 -6.14 -4.65 -4.16
CA THR A 96 -6.65 -3.75 -5.20
C THR A 96 -5.50 -3.20 -6.04
N ARG A 97 -5.82 -2.45 -7.09
CA ARG A 97 -4.79 -1.75 -7.91
C ARG A 97 -3.92 -0.80 -7.08
N VAL A 98 -4.49 -0.17 -6.05
CA VAL A 98 -3.77 0.72 -5.13
C VAL A 98 -2.66 -0.02 -4.39
N ASP A 99 -2.84 -1.30 -4.11
CA ASP A 99 -1.84 -2.10 -3.42
C ASP A 99 -0.80 -2.65 -4.41
N LEU A 100 -1.26 -3.13 -5.57
CA LEU A 100 -0.40 -3.77 -6.57
C LEU A 100 0.48 -2.80 -7.36
N ILE A 101 0.15 -1.50 -7.39
CA ILE A 101 0.98 -0.51 -8.09
C ILE A 101 2.41 -0.44 -7.53
N PHE A 102 2.59 -0.69 -6.23
CA PHE A 102 3.91 -0.77 -5.59
C PHE A 102 4.72 -1.99 -6.03
N GLY A 103 4.09 -2.97 -6.71
CA GLY A 103 4.77 -4.11 -7.32
C GLY A 103 4.97 -4.00 -8.83
N SER A 104 4.21 -3.14 -9.52
CA SER A 104 4.13 -3.07 -10.99
C SER A 104 4.68 -1.76 -11.61
N HIS A 105 4.65 -0.63 -10.88
CA HIS A 105 5.21 0.63 -11.36
C HIS A 105 6.68 0.75 -10.93
N SER A 106 7.61 0.84 -11.88
CA SER A 106 9.06 0.72 -11.64
C SER A 106 9.60 1.62 -10.51
N GLN A 107 9.22 2.89 -10.47
CA GLN A 107 9.67 3.83 -9.43
C GLN A 107 9.10 3.49 -8.04
N LEU A 108 7.82 3.14 -7.95
CA LEU A 108 7.18 2.78 -6.68
C LEU A 108 7.66 1.41 -6.19
N ARG A 109 7.96 0.52 -7.13
CA ARG A 109 8.60 -0.77 -6.86
C ARG A 109 9.99 -0.58 -6.26
N ALA A 110 10.81 0.30 -6.82
CA ALA A 110 12.12 0.59 -6.25
C ALA A 110 12.01 1.10 -4.80
N LEU A 111 11.03 1.97 -4.51
CA LEU A 111 10.76 2.42 -3.14
C LEU A 111 10.28 1.27 -2.24
N GLY A 112 9.38 0.41 -2.73
CA GLY A 112 8.92 -0.76 -2.00
C GLY A 112 10.04 -1.75 -1.70
N GLU A 113 10.98 -1.94 -2.64
CA GLU A 113 12.14 -2.83 -2.47
C GLU A 113 13.05 -2.34 -1.34
N VAL A 114 13.28 -1.03 -1.22
CA VAL A 114 14.01 -0.46 -0.08
C VAL A 114 13.36 -0.86 1.25
N TYR A 115 12.03 -0.76 1.37
CA TYR A 115 11.33 -1.12 2.61
C TYR A 115 11.11 -2.63 2.79
N ALA A 116 11.25 -3.44 1.74
CA ALA A 116 11.19 -4.90 1.84
C ALA A 116 12.50 -5.53 2.35
N CYS A 117 13.61 -4.79 2.36
CA CYS A 117 14.89 -5.28 2.88
C CYS A 117 14.80 -5.65 4.37
N ALA A 118 15.58 -6.67 4.78
CA ALA A 118 15.54 -7.23 6.13
C ALA A 118 15.97 -6.22 7.22
N ASP A 119 16.86 -5.29 6.87
CA ASP A 119 17.41 -4.22 7.71
C ASP A 119 16.54 -2.94 7.72
N SER A 120 15.51 -2.85 6.88
CA SER A 120 14.67 -1.66 6.75
C SER A 120 13.54 -1.55 7.78
N LYS A 121 13.42 -2.49 8.73
CA LYS A 121 12.32 -2.49 9.72
C LYS A 121 12.24 -1.20 10.54
N GLU A 122 13.34 -0.79 11.13
CA GLU A 122 13.37 0.44 11.94
C GLU A 122 13.21 1.70 11.08
N LYS A 123 13.86 1.70 9.90
CA LYS A 123 13.74 2.80 8.94
C LYS A 123 12.28 2.99 8.54
N PHE A 124 11.60 1.91 8.20
CA PHE A 124 10.18 1.93 7.84
C PHE A 124 9.31 2.54 8.95
N VAL A 125 9.51 2.12 10.21
CA VAL A 125 8.77 2.68 11.35
C VAL A 125 9.03 4.17 11.52
N ARG A 126 10.31 4.61 11.48
CA ARG A 126 10.69 6.02 11.60
C ARG A 126 10.07 6.87 10.49
N ASP A 127 10.19 6.41 9.25
CA ASP A 127 9.68 7.13 8.09
C ASP A 127 8.15 7.18 8.07
N PHE A 128 7.47 6.10 8.49
CA PHE A 128 6.02 6.09 8.66
C PHE A 128 5.57 7.12 9.70
N VAL A 129 6.19 7.14 10.89
CA VAL A 129 5.85 8.08 11.95
C VAL A 129 6.08 9.53 11.51
N ALA A 130 7.17 9.81 10.80
CA ALA A 130 7.46 11.13 10.27
C ALA A 130 6.38 11.57 9.25
N ALA A 131 6.04 10.71 8.29
CA ALA A 131 5.03 10.99 7.28
C ALA A 131 3.63 11.15 7.91
N TRP A 132 3.26 10.31 8.89
CA TRP A 132 2.01 10.43 9.62
C TRP A 132 1.92 11.75 10.38
N THR A 133 2.98 12.10 11.12
CA THR A 133 3.07 13.36 11.87
C THR A 133 2.95 14.58 10.96
N LYS A 134 3.58 14.53 9.78
CA LYS A 134 3.42 15.56 8.76
C LYS A 134 1.95 15.72 8.37
N VAL A 135 1.27 14.64 7.97
CA VAL A 135 -0.16 14.69 7.59
C VAL A 135 -1.03 15.24 8.72
N MET A 136 -0.81 14.82 9.96
CA MET A 136 -1.59 15.30 11.12
C MET A 136 -1.38 16.79 11.42
N ASN A 137 -0.31 17.40 10.94
CA ASN A 137 -0.01 18.82 11.15
C ASN A 137 -0.27 19.70 9.91
N LEU A 138 -0.73 19.15 8.77
CA LEU A 138 -1.00 19.94 7.56
C LEU A 138 -2.09 21.01 7.75
N ASP A 139 -3.00 20.81 8.69
CA ASP A 139 -4.08 21.76 8.98
C ASP A 139 -3.71 22.76 10.11
N ARG A 140 -2.50 22.64 10.69
CA ARG A 140 -2.04 23.47 11.82
C ARG A 140 -1.29 24.71 11.35
N PHE A 141 -2.03 25.61 10.71
CA PHE A 141 -1.54 26.94 10.33
C PHE A 141 -1.33 27.89 11.53
N ASP A 142 -1.69 27.46 12.75
CA ASP A 142 -1.60 28.20 14.01
C ASP A 142 -0.25 28.07 14.74
N LEU A 143 0.66 27.20 14.26
CA LEU A 143 1.97 26.93 14.86
C LEU A 143 3.16 27.49 14.06
N ALA A 144 2.90 28.30 13.02
CA ALA A 144 3.91 28.88 12.13
C ALA A 144 4.33 30.30 12.52
#